data_AF-A0AA36GZL3-F1
#
_entry.id   AF-A0AA36GZL3-F1
#
_cell.length_a   1.000
_cell.length_b   1.000
_cell.length_c   1.000
_cell.angle_alpha   90.00
_cell.angle_beta   90.00
_cell.angle_gamma   90.00
#
_symmetry.space_group_name_H-M   'P 1'
#
loop_
_entity.id
_entity.type
_entity.pdbx_description
1 polymer ?
#
loop_
_entity_poly.entity_id
_entity_poly.type
_entity_poly.pdbx_seq_one_letter_code
_entity_poly.pdbx_strand_id
1 'polypeptide(L)'
;MKKSVATFSNTGRLISWDCLDNIRFCDPWEAKYIGNMRAVAIFMCLALVAEVVCLIWNFITFCACFCKRYIIHPLILMSFITAAFLAVAVIIYAATFRGHIGTVEIHRDEYGYSFWIAVAALVLAAIDIVVAAMSVFLGERGL
;
A
#
# COMPACT_ATOMS: atom_id res chain seq x y z
N MET A 1 -4.26 -4.85 28.40
CA MET A 1 -3.28 -4.08 27.62
C MET A 1 -3.89 -3.80 26.24
N LYS A 2 -4.44 -2.59 26.04
CA LYS A 2 -5.00 -2.18 24.75
C LYS A 2 -3.82 -1.84 23.83
N LYS A 3 -3.55 -2.68 22.83
CA LYS A 3 -2.61 -2.32 21.76
C LYS A 3 -3.37 -1.39 20.82
N SER A 4 -3.13 -0.09 20.95
CA SER A 4 -3.63 0.92 20.01
C SER A 4 -2.86 0.81 18.71
N VAL A 5 -3.24 -0.16 17.87
CA VAL A 5 -2.96 -0.13 16.43
C VAL A 5 -3.86 0.95 15.85
N ALA A 6 -3.32 1.80 14.97
CA ALA A 6 -3.98 2.97 14.38
C ALA A 6 -5.43 2.68 13.97
N THR A 7 -6.37 2.97 14.85
CA THR A 7 -7.80 2.87 14.56
C THR A 7 -8.19 4.25 14.08
N PHE A 8 -8.30 4.42 12.76
CA PHE A 8 -8.97 5.58 12.17
C PHE A 8 -10.41 5.58 12.68
N SER A 9 -10.71 6.47 13.62
CA SER A 9 -12.04 6.65 14.19
C SER A 9 -12.41 8.12 14.02
N ASN A 10 -13.14 8.43 12.94
CA ASN A 10 -14.52 8.93 13.03
C ASN A 10 -15.20 9.22 11.67
N THR A 11 -14.55 8.98 10.53
CA THR A 11 -15.15 9.22 9.19
C THR A 11 -14.60 8.29 8.08
N GLY A 12 -14.00 7.14 8.45
CA GLY A 12 -13.37 6.24 7.49
C GLY A 12 -12.79 5.01 8.16
N ARG A 13 -13.57 3.94 8.29
CA ARG A 13 -13.11 2.61 8.71
C ARG A 13 -12.39 1.90 7.56
N LEU A 14 -11.13 1.57 7.81
CA LEU A 14 -10.48 0.42 7.17
C LEU A 14 -11.13 -0.87 7.73
N ILE A 15 -11.09 -1.98 6.99
CA ILE A 15 -11.53 -3.29 7.48
C ILE A 15 -10.93 -3.51 8.88
N SER A 16 -11.78 -3.84 9.85
CA SER A 16 -11.33 -4.02 11.23
C SER A 16 -10.35 -5.19 11.31
N TRP A 17 -9.14 -4.94 11.81
CA TRP A 17 -8.17 -5.99 12.10
C TRP A 17 -8.75 -7.05 13.05
N ASP A 18 -9.70 -6.67 13.91
CA ASP A 18 -10.41 -7.59 14.79
C ASP A 18 -11.31 -8.59 14.02
N CYS A 19 -11.93 -8.19 12.90
CA CYS A 19 -12.62 -9.16 12.03
C CYS A 19 -11.60 -10.08 11.33
N LEU A 20 -10.46 -9.52 10.92
CA LEU A 20 -9.41 -10.27 10.23
C LEU A 20 -8.82 -11.39 11.11
N ASP A 21 -8.66 -11.10 12.40
CA ASP A 21 -8.17 -12.02 13.43
C ASP A 21 -9.27 -12.94 13.98
N ASN A 22 -10.44 -12.37 14.29
CA ASN A 22 -11.56 -13.07 14.91
C ASN A 22 -12.88 -12.89 14.14
N ILE A 23 -13.30 -13.95 13.45
CA ILE A 23 -14.53 -13.97 12.63
C ILE A 23 -15.82 -13.66 13.42
N ARG A 24 -15.81 -13.79 14.75
CA ARG A 24 -16.97 -13.52 15.62
C ARG A 24 -17.34 -12.04 15.71
N PHE A 25 -16.40 -11.14 15.44
CA PHE A 25 -16.62 -9.69 15.44
C PHE A 25 -16.90 -9.14 14.05
N CYS A 26 -17.12 -10.04 13.08
CA CYS A 26 -17.24 -9.67 11.68
C CYS A 26 -18.70 -9.55 11.25
N ASP A 27 -19.02 -8.50 10.49
CA ASP A 27 -20.33 -8.36 9.91
C ASP A 27 -20.59 -9.48 8.88
N PRO A 28 -21.85 -9.93 8.70
CA PRO A 28 -22.17 -11.06 7.83
C PRO A 28 -21.73 -10.88 6.37
N TRP A 29 -21.60 -9.63 5.93
CA TRP A 29 -21.13 -9.31 4.57
C TRP A 29 -19.60 -9.34 4.46
N GLU A 30 -18.85 -8.96 5.50
CA GLU A 30 -17.37 -9.04 5.53
C GLU A 30 -16.91 -10.50 5.64
N ALA A 31 -17.62 -11.32 6.41
CA ALA A 31 -17.35 -12.75 6.57
C ALA A 31 -17.39 -13.51 5.23
N LYS A 32 -18.20 -13.05 4.26
CA LYS A 32 -18.31 -13.64 2.93
C LYS A 32 -17.04 -13.44 2.08
N TYR A 33 -16.31 -12.35 2.29
CA TYR A 33 -15.15 -11.96 1.47
C TYR A 33 -13.82 -11.96 2.25
N ILE A 34 -13.83 -12.51 3.47
CA ILE A 34 -12.70 -12.49 4.41
C ILE A 34 -11.39 -13.06 3.83
N GLY A 35 -11.49 -14.06 2.96
CA GLY A 35 -10.31 -14.67 2.30
C GLY A 35 -9.58 -13.68 1.38
N ASN A 36 -10.34 -12.96 0.53
CA ASN A 36 -9.78 -11.95 -0.36
C ASN A 36 -9.24 -10.76 0.44
N MET A 37 -9.95 -10.36 1.49
CA MET A 37 -9.54 -9.27 2.37
C MET A 37 -8.22 -9.57 3.10
N ARG A 38 -8.03 -10.81 3.58
CA ARG A 38 -6.76 -11.26 4.17
C ARG A 38 -5.61 -11.18 3.17
N ALA A 39 -5.83 -11.61 1.93
CA ALA A 39 -4.82 -11.52 0.88
C ALA A 39 -4.42 -10.05 0.62
N VAL A 40 -5.39 -9.15 0.47
CA VAL A 40 -5.17 -7.70 0.31
C VAL A 40 -4.34 -7.14 1.47
N ALA A 41 -4.68 -7.47 2.72
CA ALA A 41 -3.95 -7.00 3.89
C ALA A 41 -2.48 -7.47 3.91
N ILE A 42 -2.23 -8.72 3.52
CA ILE A 42 -0.86 -9.25 3.41
C ILE A 42 -0.07 -8.51 2.33
N PHE A 43 -0.64 -8.31 1.14
CA PHE A 43 0.03 -7.58 0.06
C PHE A 43 0.32 -6.12 0.41
N MET A 44 -0.61 -5.44 1.09
CA MET A 44 -0.40 -4.08 1.58
C MET A 44 0.72 -4.02 2.62
N CYS A 45 0.79 -4.99 3.54
CA CYS A 45 1.85 -5.05 4.54
C CYS A 45 3.23 -5.31 3.89
N LEU A 46 3.30 -6.23 2.92
CA LEU A 46 4.53 -6.49 2.17
C LEU A 46 4.99 -5.26 1.39
N ALA A 47 4.06 -4.55 0.75
CA ALA A 47 4.37 -3.31 0.03
C ALA A 47 4.93 -2.23 0.98
N LEU A 48 4.29 -2.04 2.15
CA LEU A 48 4.74 -1.08 3.15
C LEU A 48 6.15 -1.39 3.67
N VAL A 49 6.45 -2.66 3.98
CA VAL A 49 7.79 -3.06 4.43
C VAL A 49 8.84 -2.76 3.36
N ALA A 50 8.54 -3.10 2.11
CA ALA A 50 9.47 -2.85 1.00
C ALA A 50 9.67 -1.34 0.75
N GLU A 51 8.63 -0.52 0.89
CA GLU A 51 8.72 0.94 0.79
C GLU A 51 9.59 1.54 1.91
N VAL A 52 9.42 1.08 3.17
CA VAL A 52 10.27 1.50 4.29
C VAL A 52 11.73 1.13 4.06
N VAL A 53 12.01 -0.06 3.53
CA VAL A 53 13.37 -0.47 3.16
C VAL A 53 13.92 0.45 2.06
N CYS A 54 13.12 0.81 1.05
CA CYS A 54 13.52 1.77 0.02
C CYS A 54 13.82 3.16 0.59
N LEU A 55 13.01 3.67 1.53
CA LEU A 55 13.25 4.96 2.18
C LEU A 55 14.53 4.95 3.02
N ILE A 56 14.75 3.88 3.79
CA ILE A 56 16.00 3.70 4.55
C ILE A 56 17.19 3.66 3.60
N TRP A 57 17.06 2.96 2.47
CA TRP A 57 18.12 2.87 1.48
C TRP A 57 18.42 4.22 0.81
N ASN A 58 17.39 5.00 0.47
CA ASN A 58 17.53 6.38 -0.02
C ASN A 58 18.16 7.32 1.01
N PHE A 59 17.84 7.14 2.29
CA PHE A 59 18.45 7.93 3.35
C PHE A 59 19.93 7.58 3.53
N ILE A 60 20.27 6.28 3.50
CA ILE A 60 21.66 5.82 3.55
C ILE A 60 22.45 6.33 2.36
N THR A 61 21.92 6.30 1.13
CA THR A 61 22.62 6.84 -0.05
C THR A 61 22.84 8.35 0.05
N PHE A 62 21.88 9.10 0.58
CA PHE A 62 22.04 10.53 0.85
C PHE A 62 23.12 10.82 1.91
N CYS A 63 23.19 10.01 2.97
CA CYS A 63 24.24 10.14 3.99
C CYS A 63 25.61 9.61 3.53
N ALA A 64 25.64 8.64 2.62
CA ALA A 64 26.86 8.00 2.10
C ALA A 64 27.48 8.73 0.88
N CYS A 65 27.12 10.00 0.64
CA CYS A 65 27.61 10.88 -0.44
C CYS A 65 29.15 11.05 -0.56
N PHE A 66 29.95 10.32 0.22
CA PHE A 66 31.41 10.24 0.04
C PHE A 66 31.91 8.91 -0.57
N CYS A 67 31.07 7.88 -0.78
CA CYS A 67 31.53 6.59 -1.30
C CYS A 67 30.50 5.83 -2.18
N LYS A 68 30.75 5.89 -3.50
CA LYS A 68 30.61 4.80 -4.49
C LYS A 68 29.31 4.66 -5.31
N ARG A 69 29.56 4.24 -6.56
CA ARG A 69 28.84 4.45 -7.84
C ARG A 69 27.88 3.31 -8.25
N TYR A 70 27.51 2.41 -7.33
CA TYR A 70 26.78 1.15 -7.67
C TYR A 70 25.43 0.96 -6.96
N ILE A 71 24.89 2.00 -6.32
CA ILE A 71 23.75 1.85 -5.39
C ILE A 71 22.39 2.09 -6.06
N ILE A 72 22.36 2.49 -7.34
CA ILE A 72 21.15 3.02 -8.00
C ILE A 72 20.27 1.91 -8.61
N HIS A 73 20.87 0.78 -9.01
CA HIS A 73 20.16 -0.31 -9.69
C HIS A 73 19.12 -1.10 -8.85
N PRO A 74 19.30 -1.35 -7.52
CA PRO A 74 18.29 -2.09 -6.74
C PRO A 74 17.00 -1.30 -6.48
N LEU A 75 17.05 0.03 -6.57
CA LEU A 75 15.94 0.91 -6.19
C LEU A 75 14.73 0.80 -7.14
N ILE A 76 15.00 0.73 -8.46
CA ILE A 76 13.96 0.56 -9.49
C ILE A 76 13.24 -0.76 -9.34
N LEU A 77 13.99 -1.86 -9.16
CA LEU A 77 13.40 -3.19 -9.07
C LEU A 77 12.47 -3.30 -7.85
N MET A 78 12.90 -2.75 -6.71
CA MET A 78 12.09 -2.75 -5.49
C MET A 78 10.85 -1.88 -5.62
N SER A 79 10.96 -0.68 -6.19
CA SER A 79 9.81 0.23 -6.42
C SER A 79 8.80 -0.35 -7.42
N PHE A 80 9.26 -1.06 -8.45
CA PHE A 80 8.37 -1.75 -9.38
C PHE A 80 7.60 -2.89 -8.70
N ILE A 81 8.26 -3.66 -7.84
CA ILE A 81 7.63 -4.76 -7.10
C ILE A 81 6.61 -4.23 -6.08
N THR A 82 6.89 -3.13 -5.37
CA THR A 82 5.92 -2.52 -4.45
C THR A 82 4.68 -2.01 -5.18
N ALA A 83 4.87 -1.31 -6.30
CA ALA A 83 3.77 -0.84 -7.14
C ALA A 83 2.93 -2.01 -7.68
N ALA A 84 3.55 -3.12 -8.08
CA ALA A 84 2.84 -4.32 -8.52
C ALA A 84 1.99 -4.95 -7.39
N PHE A 85 2.53 -5.08 -6.19
CA PHE A 85 1.77 -5.60 -5.05
C PHE A 85 0.60 -4.68 -4.63
N LEU A 86 0.82 -3.37 -4.63
CA LEU A 86 -0.25 -2.38 -4.40
C LEU A 86 -1.31 -2.43 -5.51
N ALA A 87 -0.92 -2.56 -6.77
CA ALA A 87 -1.85 -2.67 -7.90
C ALA A 87 -2.73 -3.92 -7.75
N VAL A 88 -2.16 -5.07 -7.43
CA VAL A 88 -2.91 -6.32 -7.20
C VAL A 88 -3.89 -6.16 -6.02
N ALA A 89 -3.45 -5.55 -4.92
CA ALA A 89 -4.30 -5.28 -3.77
C ALA A 89 -5.51 -4.39 -4.13
N VAL A 90 -5.28 -3.30 -4.86
CA VAL A 90 -6.33 -2.38 -5.31
C VAL A 90 -7.29 -3.05 -6.30
N ILE A 91 -6.78 -3.87 -7.23
CA ILE A 91 -7.61 -4.59 -8.21
C ILE A 91 -8.51 -5.62 -7.51
N ILE A 92 -7.98 -6.41 -6.58
CA ILE A 92 -8.77 -7.40 -5.82
C ILE A 92 -9.85 -6.68 -5.00
N TYR A 93 -9.50 -5.56 -4.37
CA TYR A 93 -10.46 -4.74 -3.64
C TYR A 93 -11.55 -4.20 -4.60
N ALA A 94 -11.18 -3.53 -5.68
CA ALA A 94 -12.12 -2.99 -6.66
C ALA A 94 -13.03 -4.07 -7.27
N ALA A 95 -12.49 -5.25 -7.61
CA ALA A 95 -13.25 -6.38 -8.14
C ALA A 95 -14.23 -6.96 -7.11
N THR A 96 -13.82 -7.02 -5.83
CA THR A 96 -14.69 -7.48 -4.74
C THR A 96 -15.85 -6.51 -4.49
N PHE A 97 -15.62 -5.20 -4.66
CA PHE A 97 -16.58 -4.14 -4.36
C PHE A 97 -17.35 -3.58 -5.57
N ARG A 98 -17.06 -4.04 -6.79
CA ARG A 98 -17.51 -3.51 -8.10
C ARG A 98 -19.03 -3.27 -8.27
N GLY A 99 -19.87 -3.82 -7.41
CA GLY A 99 -21.34 -3.69 -7.45
C GLY A 99 -21.97 -2.74 -6.43
N HIS A 100 -21.20 -2.10 -5.56
CA HIS A 100 -21.73 -1.28 -4.45
C HIS A 100 -21.05 0.09 -4.30
N ILE A 101 -20.23 0.47 -5.28
CA ILE A 101 -19.53 1.76 -5.33
C ILE A 101 -20.50 2.77 -5.99
N GLY A 102 -21.50 3.26 -5.26
CA GLY A 102 -22.41 4.28 -5.82
C GLY A 102 -23.73 4.52 -5.10
N THR A 103 -24.16 3.66 -4.17
CA THR A 103 -25.35 3.90 -3.35
C THR A 103 -24.96 4.34 -1.95
N VAL A 104 -25.36 5.57 -1.62
CA VAL A 104 -25.07 6.30 -0.37
C VAL A 104 -25.79 5.61 0.80
N GLU A 105 -25.24 4.50 1.28
CA GLU A 105 -25.56 3.94 2.59
C GLU A 105 -24.45 4.36 3.55
N ILE A 106 -24.83 5.02 4.65
CA ILE A 106 -23.94 5.73 5.60
C ILE A 106 -22.82 4.84 6.19
N HIS A 107 -22.91 3.51 6.10
CA HIS A 107 -21.86 2.57 6.54
C HIS A 107 -20.88 2.16 5.43
N ARG A 108 -21.17 2.43 4.16
CA ARG A 108 -20.32 2.10 3.00
C ARG A 108 -19.38 3.23 2.58
N ASP A 109 -19.69 4.45 2.97
CA ASP A 109 -18.87 5.63 2.67
C ASP A 109 -17.46 5.49 3.27
N GLU A 110 -17.36 4.83 4.42
CA GLU A 110 -16.11 4.53 5.12
C GLU A 110 -15.16 3.60 4.34
N TYR A 111 -15.71 2.58 3.69
CA TYR A 111 -14.97 1.65 2.84
C TYR A 111 -14.55 2.30 1.51
N GLY A 112 -15.35 3.27 1.03
CA GLY A 112 -15.04 4.09 -0.14
C GLY A 112 -13.87 5.04 0.11
N TYR A 113 -13.77 5.63 1.30
CA TYR A 113 -12.66 6.51 1.66
C TYR A 113 -11.31 5.76 1.69
N SER A 114 -11.28 4.59 2.34
CA SER A 114 -10.10 3.72 2.40
C SER A 114 -9.65 3.26 1.00
N PHE A 115 -10.60 2.98 0.11
CA PHE A 115 -10.32 2.65 -1.28
C PHE A 115 -9.63 3.80 -2.02
N TRP A 116 -10.15 5.02 -1.89
CA TRP A 116 -9.54 6.20 -2.51
C TRP A 116 -8.14 6.50 -1.96
N ILE A 117 -7.90 6.29 -0.67
CA ILE A 117 -6.54 6.36 -0.09
C ILE A 117 -5.62 5.33 -0.74
N ALA A 118 -6.09 4.08 -0.93
CA ALA A 118 -5.29 3.05 -1.59
C ALA A 118 -5.01 3.39 -3.07
N VAL A 119 -5.98 3.97 -3.77
CA VAL A 119 -5.79 4.49 -5.14
C VAL A 119 -4.78 5.63 -5.16
N ALA A 120 -4.85 6.57 -4.21
CA ALA A 120 -3.87 7.66 -4.09
C ALA A 120 -2.46 7.13 -3.80
N ALA A 121 -2.33 6.12 -2.93
CA ALA A 121 -1.06 5.44 -2.66
C ALA A 121 -0.50 4.75 -3.90
N LEU A 122 -1.35 4.14 -4.75
CA LEU A 122 -0.93 3.56 -6.02
C LEU A 122 -0.38 4.62 -6.99
N VAL A 123 -1.01 5.79 -7.06
CA VAL A 123 -0.52 6.91 -7.88
C VAL A 123 0.82 7.41 -7.36
N LEU A 124 0.98 7.56 -6.04
CA LEU A 124 2.26 7.92 -5.41
C LEU A 124 3.35 6.90 -5.76
N ALA A 125 3.08 5.60 -5.64
CA ALA A 125 4.02 4.54 -6.02
C ALA A 125 4.41 4.61 -7.50
N ALA A 126 3.49 5.00 -8.40
CA ALA A 126 3.81 5.20 -9.82
C ALA A 126 4.75 6.38 -10.04
N ILE A 127 4.59 7.47 -9.28
CA ILE A 127 5.50 8.62 -9.30
C ILE A 127 6.89 8.20 -8.81
N ASP A 128 6.98 7.38 -7.76
CA ASP A 128 8.27 6.87 -7.26
C ASP A 128 9.01 6.04 -8.31
N ILE A 129 8.31 5.25 -9.13
CA ILE A 129 8.92 4.54 -10.26
C ILE A 129 9.53 5.53 -11.26
N VAL A 130 8.83 6.62 -11.58
CA VAL A 130 9.34 7.65 -12.51
C VAL A 130 10.59 8.34 -11.94
N VAL A 131 10.56 8.70 -10.66
CA VAL A 131 11.72 9.32 -9.97
C VAL A 131 12.90 8.35 -9.93
N ALA A 132 12.66 7.07 -9.64
CA ALA A 132 13.69 6.05 -9.65
C ALA A 132 14.28 5.85 -11.06
N ALA A 133 13.43 5.84 -12.10
CA ALA A 133 13.85 5.76 -13.51
C ALA A 133 14.72 6.96 -13.91
N MET A 134 14.30 8.18 -13.56
CA MET A 134 15.10 9.39 -13.79
C MET A 134 16.44 9.32 -13.05
N SER A 135 16.44 8.84 -11.81
CA SER A 135 17.65 8.69 -11.00
C SER A 135 18.66 7.71 -11.61
N VAL A 136 18.19 6.60 -12.20
CA VAL A 136 19.07 5.67 -12.93
C VAL A 136 19.59 6.29 -14.22
N PHE A 137 18.75 6.97 -14.99
CA PHE A 137 19.18 7.61 -16.23
C PHE A 137 20.22 8.71 -15.99
N LEU A 138 20.04 9.51 -14.93
CA LEU A 138 21.03 10.50 -14.48
C LEU A 138 22.31 9.83 -13.97
N GLY A 139 22.18 8.71 -13.26
CA GLY A 139 23.32 7.91 -12.80
C GLY A 139 24.15 7.29 -13.93
N GLU A 140 23.52 6.82 -15.00
CA GLU A 140 24.21 6.28 -16.19
C GLU A 140 24.87 7.36 -17.04
N ARG A 141 24.30 8.59 -17.08
CA ARG A 141 24.80 9.68 -17.92
C ARG A 141 25.87 10.58 -17.28
N GLY A 142 26.27 10.34 -16.04
CA GLY A 142 27.50 10.93 -15.49
C GLY A 142 27.36 11.56 -14.11
N LEU A 143 27.55 10.72 -13.09
CA LEU A 143 28.63 10.88 -12.11
C LEU A 143 29.74 9.93 -12.53
#